data_AF-A0AAV1ZSC2-F1
#
_entry.id   AF-A0AAV1ZSC2-F1
#
_cell.length_a   1.000
_cell.length_b   1.000
_cell.length_c   1.000
_cell.angle_alpha   90.00
_cell.angle_beta   90.00
_cell.angle_gamma   90.00
#
_symmetry.space_group_name_H-M   'P 1'
#
loop_
_entity.id
_entity.type
_entity.pdbx_description
1 polymer ?
#
loop_
_entity_poly.entity_id
_entity_poly.type
_entity_poly.pdbx_seq_one_letter_code
_entity_poly.pdbx_strand_id
1 'polypeptide(L)' 'MIAKVAILFASLAAVNAGVLIGHGALVNTGVSARSQTQDAYGNYAFGYDIKDGLGATNSRSEVGD' A
#
# COMPACT_ATOMS: atom_id res chain seq x y z
N MET A 1 26.17 28.54 24.95
CA MET A 1 24.70 28.41 24.83
C MET A 1 24.29 27.93 23.45
N ILE A 2 24.72 28.59 22.36
CA ILE A 2 24.41 28.23 20.97
C ILE A 2 24.72 26.76 20.61
N ALA A 3 25.87 26.22 21.01
CA ALA A 3 26.23 24.83 20.72
C ALA A 3 25.23 23.81 21.30
N LYS A 4 24.75 24.04 22.53
CA LYS A 4 23.73 23.17 23.16
C LYS A 4 22.40 23.22 22.40
N VAL A 5 22.02 24.41 21.94
CA VAL A 5 20.81 24.63 21.14
C VAL A 5 20.92 23.93 19.78
N ALA A 6 22.06 24.05 19.10
CA ALA A 6 22.30 23.38 17.82
C ALA A 6 22.24 21.85 17.94
N ILE A 7 22.84 21.29 18.99
CA ILE A 7 22.80 19.84 19.27
C ILE A 7 21.37 19.37 19.50
N LEU A 8 20.56 20.14 20.24
CA LEU A 8 19.15 19.83 20.47
C LEU A 8 18.37 19.75 19.14
N PHE A 9 18.47 20.78 18.30
CA PHE A 9 17.77 20.78 17.00
C PHE A 9 18.27 19.71 16.04
N ALA A 10 19.58 19.42 16.04
CA ALA A 10 20.14 18.33 15.25
C ALA A 10 19.60 16.96 15.69
N SER A 11 19.51 16.72 17.00
CA SER A 11 18.92 15.48 17.54
C SER A 11 17.43 15.35 17.21
N LEU A 12 16.67 16.45 17.30
CA LEU A 12 15.25 16.47 16.95
C LEU A 12 15.05 16.16 15.46
N ALA A 13 15.83 16.79 14.58
CA ALA A 13 15.76 16.53 13.15
C ALA A 13 16.12 15.08 12.81
N ALA A 14 17.16 14.52 13.44
CA ALA A 14 17.59 13.14 13.23
C ALA A 14 16.51 12.12 13.64
N VAL A 15 15.85 12.32 14.79
CA VAL A 15 14.79 11.41 15.27
C VAL A 15 13.52 11.53 14.42
N ASN A 16 13.20 12.71 13.89
CA ASN A 16 12.01 12.93 13.06
C ASN A 16 12.23 12.65 11.56
N ALA A 17 13.46 12.45 11.10
CA ALA A 17 13.76 12.12 9.70
C ALA A 17 13.07 10.82 9.25
N GLY A 18 12.91 9.85 10.16
CA GLY A 18 12.19 8.61 9.89
C GLY A 18 10.69 8.79 9.66
N VAL A 19 10.08 9.86 10.18
CA VAL A 19 8.67 10.21 9.91
C VAL A 19 8.52 10.74 8.48
N LEU A 20 9.49 11.56 8.04
CA LEU A 20 9.51 12.12 6.69
C LEU A 20 9.91 11.12 5.60
N ILE A 21 10.83 10.19 5.92
CA ILE A 21 11.44 9.27 4.95
C ILE A 21 10.87 7.85 5.03
N GLY A 22 10.40 7.40 6.20
CA GLY A 22 10.09 5.97 6.45
C GLY A 22 8.61 5.62 6.67
N HIS A 23 7.76 6.58 7.03
CA HIS A 23 6.34 6.31 7.33
C HIS A 23 5.34 7.25 6.63
N GLY A 24 5.76 8.43 6.16
CA GLY A 24 4.88 9.41 5.49
C GLY A 24 4.80 9.26 3.97
N ALA A 25 5.82 8.66 3.34
CA ALA A 25 5.67 8.11 2.00
C ALA A 25 5.06 6.73 2.18
N LEU A 26 3.73 6.62 2.16
CA LEU A 26 3.08 5.36 1.83
C LEU A 26 3.71 4.93 0.50
N VAL A 27 4.68 4.03 0.55
CA VAL A 27 5.22 3.38 -0.64
C VAL A 27 4.00 2.72 -1.25
N ASN A 28 3.44 3.32 -2.30
CA ASN A 28 2.30 2.76 -2.99
C ASN A 28 2.79 1.46 -3.63
N THR A 29 2.57 0.33 -2.95
CA THR A 29 2.95 -0.98 -3.45
C THR A 29 1.97 -1.49 -4.51
N GLY A 30 0.86 -0.79 -4.69
CA GLY A 30 -0.23 -1.18 -5.57
C GLY A 30 -1.55 -1.40 -4.83
N VAL A 31 -2.58 -1.72 -5.60
CA VAL A 31 -3.92 -2.04 -5.13
C VAL A 31 -4.37 -3.35 -5.76
N SER A 32 -5.00 -4.21 -4.96
CA SER A 32 -5.63 -5.44 -5.42
C SER A 32 -7.11 -5.43 -5.05
N ALA A 33 -7.97 -5.79 -6.01
CA ALA A 33 -9.39 -6.00 -5.80
C ALA A 33 -9.74 -7.46 -6.17
N ARG A 34 -10.61 -8.08 -5.37
CA ARG A 34 -11.07 -9.45 -5.59
C ARG A 34 -12.58 -9.50 -5.41
N SER A 35 -13.26 -10.19 -6.32
CA SER A 35 -14.68 -10.50 -6.21
C SER A 35 -14.89 -12.01 -6.30
N GLN A 36 -15.81 -12.53 -5.48
CA GLN A 36 -16.26 -13.91 -5.55
C GLN A 36 -17.73 -13.95 -5.15
N THR A 37 -18.53 -14.71 -5.89
CA THR A 37 -19.95 -14.94 -5.60
C THR A 37 -20.27 -16.39 -5.96
N GLN A 38 -21.14 -17.00 -5.17
CA GLN A 38 -21.71 -18.31 -5.44
C GLN A 38 -23.21 -18.24 -5.14
N ASP A 39 -24.03 -18.79 -6.02
CA ASP A 39 -25.48 -18.83 -5.82
C ASP A 39 -25.94 -20.15 -5.15
N ALA A 40 -27.24 -20.28 -4.91
CA ALA A 40 -27.83 -21.46 -4.28
C ALA A 40 -27.87 -22.70 -5.20
N TYR A 41 -27.61 -22.54 -6.49
CA TYR A 41 -27.67 -23.59 -7.50
C TYR A 41 -26.30 -24.20 -7.82
N GLY A 42 -25.22 -23.61 -7.30
CA GLY A 42 -23.86 -24.09 -7.49
C GLY A 42 -23.01 -23.21 -8.40
N ASN A 43 -23.65 -22.30 -9.15
CA ASN A 43 -22.97 -21.38 -10.05
C ASN A 43 -22.01 -20.48 -9.27
N TYR A 44 -20.83 -20.23 -9.84
CA TYR A 44 -19.84 -19.35 -9.25
C TYR A 44 -19.34 -18.29 -10.23
N ALA A 45 -18.98 -17.14 -9.66
CA ALA A 45 -18.25 -16.08 -10.33
C ALA A 45 -17.05 -15.69 -9.49
N PHE A 46 -15.90 -15.54 -10.12
CA PHE A 46 -14.65 -15.15 -9.48
C PHE A 46 -13.90 -14.16 -10.37
N GLY A 47 -13.31 -13.14 -9.75
CA GLY A 47 -12.39 -12.25 -10.45
C GLY A 47 -11.40 -11.56 -9.52
N TYR A 48 -10.32 -11.07 -10.12
CA TYR A 48 -9.40 -10.15 -9.47
C TYR A 48 -8.83 -9.14 -10.45
N ASP A 49 -8.47 -7.98 -9.91
CA ASP A 49 -7.69 -6.93 -10.57
C ASP A 49 -6.53 -6.54 -9.66
N ILE A 50 -5.33 -6.48 -10.21
CA ILE A 50 -4.12 -6.07 -9.49
C ILE A 50 -3.46 -4.97 -10.30
N LYS A 51 -3.06 -3.89 -9.61
CA LYS A 51 -2.23 -2.82 -10.16
C LYS A 51 -1.08 -2.56 -9.21
N ASP A 52 0.16 -2.67 -9.66
CA ASP A 52 1.33 -2.36 -8.83
C ASP A 52 1.54 -0.84 -8.67
N GLY A 53 2.51 -0.46 -7.83
CA GLY A 53 2.91 0.93 -7.63
C GLY A 53 3.46 1.65 -8.85
N LEU A 54 3.90 0.90 -9.87
CA LEU A 54 4.48 1.39 -11.12
C LEU A 54 3.45 1.46 -12.27
N GLY A 55 2.25 0.91 -12.06
CA GLY A 55 1.15 0.88 -13.01
C GLY A 55 1.02 -0.40 -13.83
N ALA A 56 1.83 -1.44 -13.60
CA ALA A 56 1.64 -2.75 -14.23
C ALA A 56 0.35 -3.38 -13.71
N THR A 57 -0.40 -4.04 -14.60
CA THR A 57 -1.72 -4.61 -14.28
C THR A 57 -1.79 -6.08 -14.65
N ASN A 58 -2.55 -6.84 -13.87
CA ASN A 58 -2.94 -8.21 -14.17
C ASN A 58 -4.35 -8.46 -13.62
N SER A 59 -5.19 -9.14 -14.39
CA SER A 59 -6.55 -9.46 -14.00
C SER A 59 -7.00 -10.81 -14.54
N ARG A 60 -7.98 -11.41 -13.88
CA ARG A 60 -8.66 -12.62 -14.32
C ARG A 60 -10.13 -12.54 -13.96
N SER A 61 -10.98 -13.07 -14.83
CA SER A 61 -12.40 -13.32 -14.55
C SER A 61 -12.73 -14.74 -14.97
N GLU A 62 -13.49 -15.44 -14.14
CA GLU A 62 -13.96 -16.81 -14.35
C GLU A 62 -15.40 -16.93 -13.86
N VAL A 63 -16.23 -17.61 -14.63
CA VAL A 63 -17.60 -17.99 -14.24
C VAL A 63 -17.78 -19.46 -14.56
N GLY A 64 -18.48 -20.18 -13.70
CA GLY A 64 -18.82 -21.58 -13.91
C GLY A 64 -20.22 -21.91 -13.40
N ASP A 65 -20.77 -22.97 -13.99
CA ASP A 65 -22.07 -23.60 -13.68
C ASP A 65 -21.85 -24.78 -12.74
#